data_AF-A0A0R3N480-F1
#
_entry.id   AF-A0A0R3N480-F1
#
_cell.length_a   1.000
_cell.length_b   1.000
_cell.length_c   1.000
_cell.angle_alpha   90.00
_cell.angle_beta   90.00
_cell.angle_gamma   90.00
#
_symmetry.space_group_name_H-M   'P 1'
#
loop_
_entity.id
_entity.type
_entity.pdbx_description
1 polymer ?
#
loop_
_entity_poly.entity_id
_entity_poly.type
_entity_poly.pdbx_seq_one_letter_code
_entity_poly.pdbx_strand_id
1 'polypeptide(L)'
;MSDVHTYSSDVAFTPAVKAIQARKGSRDAYANVEARGGWRTEIDENLAGFLAETNSFFLSTASADGQPYIQHRGGPKGFIKLLDKNTIAFADYSGNRQYITQGNLSENPKAHIFVMDYAHRRRVKIWGEARVVEDDEALTKALMPQGYKARPEQVILFRIAAWDTNCPQHIPQKFDAADVAQALAVRDARIAELEAELAVLKGQPAAADPT
;
A
#
# COMPACT_ATOMS: atom_id res chain seq x y z
N MET A 1 -8.93 11.38 -28.19
CA MET A 1 -10.36 11.04 -28.04
C MET A 1 -10.59 10.86 -26.56
N SER A 2 -11.47 11.65 -25.94
CA SER A 2 -11.79 11.44 -24.52
C SER A 2 -12.50 10.10 -24.40
N ASP A 3 -11.81 9.08 -23.93
CA ASP A 3 -12.47 7.85 -23.51
C ASP A 3 -13.40 8.22 -22.36
N VAL A 4 -14.69 8.36 -22.66
CA VAL A 4 -15.71 8.61 -21.65
C VAL A 4 -15.84 7.33 -20.85
N HIS A 5 -15.18 7.28 -19.71
CA HIS A 5 -15.40 6.23 -18.72
C HIS A 5 -16.85 6.30 -18.26
N THR A 6 -17.65 5.30 -18.63
CA THR A 6 -19.06 5.19 -18.22
C THR A 6 -19.14 4.64 -16.81
N TYR A 7 -18.25 3.71 -16.47
CA TYR A 7 -18.11 3.14 -15.14
C TYR A 7 -16.70 3.39 -14.61
N SER A 8 -16.55 3.50 -13.29
CA SER A 8 -15.24 3.63 -12.65
C SER A 8 -14.29 2.44 -12.96
N SER A 9 -14.84 1.25 -13.20
CA SER A 9 -14.08 0.07 -13.62
C SER A 9 -13.50 0.20 -15.03
N ASP A 10 -13.97 1.13 -15.88
CA ASP A 10 -13.46 1.33 -17.24
C ASP A 10 -12.00 1.81 -17.25
N VAL A 11 -11.48 2.26 -16.10
CA VAL A 11 -10.05 2.47 -15.89
C VAL A 11 -9.20 1.22 -16.16
N ALA A 12 -9.80 0.02 -16.03
CA ALA A 12 -9.15 -1.26 -16.26
C ALA A 12 -9.96 -2.20 -17.18
N PHE A 13 -11.28 -2.09 -17.21
CA PHE A 13 -12.16 -2.89 -18.05
C PHE A 13 -12.29 -2.26 -19.44
N THR A 14 -11.18 -2.24 -20.17
CA THR A 14 -11.15 -1.80 -21.57
C THR A 14 -12.10 -2.65 -22.44
N PRO A 15 -12.48 -2.20 -23.64
CA PRO A 15 -13.28 -3.00 -24.55
C PRO A 15 -12.74 -4.43 -24.77
N ALA A 16 -11.40 -4.57 -24.85
CA ALA A 16 -10.75 -5.87 -24.96
C ALA A 16 -10.95 -6.74 -23.71
N VAL A 17 -10.85 -6.15 -22.51
CA VAL A 17 -11.11 -6.87 -21.25
C VAL A 17 -12.58 -7.31 -21.17
N LYS A 18 -13.52 -6.42 -21.51
CA LYS A 18 -14.96 -6.74 -21.53
C LYS A 18 -15.28 -7.87 -22.52
N ALA A 19 -14.65 -7.86 -23.71
CA ALA A 19 -14.78 -8.93 -24.69
C ALA A 19 -14.23 -10.28 -24.17
N ILE A 20 -13.10 -10.26 -23.45
CA ILE A 20 -12.55 -11.47 -22.81
C ILE A 20 -13.48 -11.98 -21.71
N GLN A 21 -14.03 -11.09 -20.88
CA GLN A 21 -15.01 -11.46 -19.84
C GLN A 21 -16.26 -12.10 -20.47
N ALA A 22 -16.73 -11.60 -21.61
CA ALA A 22 -17.88 -12.19 -22.31
C ALA A 22 -17.54 -13.60 -22.81
N ARG A 23 -16.40 -13.74 -23.51
CA ARG A 23 -15.91 -15.04 -23.99
C ARG A 23 -15.69 -16.06 -22.88
N LYS A 24 -15.27 -15.60 -21.69
CA LYS A 24 -14.99 -16.46 -20.52
C LYS A 24 -16.16 -16.55 -19.53
N GLY A 25 -17.33 -16.00 -19.86
CA GLY A 25 -18.56 -16.17 -19.08
C GLY A 25 -18.65 -15.35 -17.78
N SER A 26 -17.84 -14.30 -17.60
CA SER A 26 -17.86 -13.45 -16.39
C SER A 26 -18.46 -12.06 -16.62
N ARG A 27 -18.84 -11.71 -17.85
CA ARG A 27 -19.28 -10.35 -18.18
C ARG A 27 -20.56 -9.95 -17.49
N ASP A 28 -21.56 -10.82 -17.39
CA ASP A 28 -22.84 -10.49 -16.75
C ASP A 28 -22.65 -10.21 -15.25
N ALA A 29 -21.80 -11.00 -14.58
CA ALA A 29 -21.47 -10.78 -13.18
C ALA A 29 -20.82 -9.40 -12.96
N TYR A 30 -19.84 -9.03 -13.78
CA TYR A 30 -19.19 -7.71 -13.67
C TYR A 30 -20.07 -6.56 -14.17
N ALA A 31 -21.01 -6.80 -15.10
CA ALA A 31 -21.98 -5.79 -15.54
C ALA A 31 -22.96 -5.46 -14.41
N ASN A 32 -23.36 -6.46 -13.63
CA ASN A 32 -24.16 -6.25 -12.42
C ASN A 32 -23.40 -5.44 -11.35
N VAL A 33 -22.08 -5.65 -11.21
CA VAL A 33 -21.24 -4.84 -10.32
C VAL A 33 -21.18 -3.39 -10.80
N GLU A 34 -20.94 -3.17 -12.09
CA GLU A 34 -20.95 -1.85 -12.73
C GLU A 34 -22.29 -1.12 -12.51
N ALA A 35 -23.42 -1.81 -12.73
CA ALA A 35 -24.76 -1.25 -12.54
C ALA A 35 -25.09 -0.91 -11.08
N ARG A 36 -24.41 -1.54 -10.11
CA ARG A 36 -24.57 -1.28 -8.67
C ARG A 36 -23.62 -0.20 -8.13
N GLY A 37 -22.99 0.57 -9.00
CA GLY A 37 -22.07 1.66 -8.63
C GLY A 37 -20.60 1.40 -8.96
N GLY A 38 -20.27 0.22 -9.51
CA GLY A 38 -18.92 -0.09 -9.97
C GLY A 38 -17.88 -0.14 -8.85
N TRP A 39 -16.66 0.26 -9.18
CA TRP A 39 -15.57 0.38 -8.21
C TRP A 39 -15.66 1.71 -7.46
N ARG A 40 -15.16 1.71 -6.22
CA ARG A 40 -15.15 2.90 -5.36
C ARG A 40 -14.20 3.95 -5.92
N THR A 41 -14.59 5.21 -5.83
CA THR A 41 -13.81 6.36 -6.36
C THR A 41 -13.34 7.28 -5.25
N GLU A 42 -14.05 7.31 -4.11
CA GLU A 42 -13.68 8.04 -2.89
C GLU A 42 -13.03 7.11 -1.85
N ILE A 43 -12.20 7.71 -1.01
CA ILE A 43 -11.57 7.09 0.15
C ILE A 43 -12.62 6.96 1.24
N ASP A 44 -13.08 5.72 1.46
CA ASP A 44 -13.94 5.37 2.59
C ASP A 44 -13.10 5.13 3.86
N GLU A 45 -13.77 4.94 4.99
CA GLU A 45 -13.12 4.69 6.28
C GLU A 45 -12.25 3.41 6.27
N ASN A 46 -12.64 2.41 5.47
CA ASN A 46 -11.89 1.16 5.34
C ASN A 46 -10.57 1.38 4.61
N LEU A 47 -10.58 2.12 3.50
CA LEU A 47 -9.36 2.46 2.77
C LEU A 47 -8.49 3.40 3.58
N ALA A 48 -9.08 4.38 4.28
CA ALA A 48 -8.34 5.29 5.15
C ALA A 48 -7.59 4.53 6.25
N GLY A 49 -8.26 3.63 6.97
CA GLY A 49 -7.62 2.80 7.99
C GLY A 49 -6.56 1.86 7.42
N PHE A 50 -6.82 1.28 6.24
CA PHE A 50 -5.86 0.42 5.56
C PHE A 50 -4.58 1.16 5.15
N LEU A 51 -4.71 2.37 4.56
CA LEU A 51 -3.56 3.19 4.16
C LEU A 51 -2.80 3.74 5.36
N ALA A 52 -3.49 4.03 6.48
CA ALA A 52 -2.85 4.46 7.72
C ALA A 52 -1.90 3.39 8.29
N GLU A 53 -2.26 2.10 8.17
CA GLU A 53 -1.42 0.98 8.64
C GLU A 53 -0.38 0.52 7.62
N THR A 54 -0.38 1.10 6.41
CA THR A 54 0.55 0.71 5.35
C THR A 54 1.95 1.26 5.61
N ASN A 55 2.96 0.39 5.59
CA ASN A 55 4.38 0.73 5.67
C ASN A 55 5.15 0.45 4.37
N SER A 56 4.49 -0.17 3.38
CA SER A 56 5.09 -0.58 2.11
C SER A 56 4.01 -0.70 1.02
N PHE A 57 4.30 -0.18 -0.18
CA PHE A 57 3.49 -0.39 -1.37
C PHE A 57 4.34 -0.34 -2.64
N PHE A 58 3.71 -0.66 -3.78
CA PHE A 58 4.32 -0.54 -5.10
C PHE A 58 3.63 0.56 -5.90
N LEU A 59 4.41 1.50 -6.42
CA LEU A 59 3.95 2.52 -7.34
C LEU A 59 4.34 2.12 -8.77
N SER A 60 3.34 2.02 -9.63
CA SER A 60 3.49 1.80 -11.06
C SER A 60 3.23 3.10 -11.82
N THR A 61 4.07 3.35 -12.81
CA THR A 61 3.97 4.47 -13.78
C THR A 61 4.29 3.93 -15.17
N ALA A 62 4.04 4.71 -16.21
CA ALA A 62 4.50 4.41 -17.55
C ALA A 62 4.96 5.68 -18.24
N SER A 63 5.90 5.56 -19.16
CA SER A 63 6.25 6.62 -20.11
C SER A 63 5.07 6.95 -21.05
N ALA A 64 5.25 7.97 -21.89
CA ALA A 64 4.27 8.40 -22.88
C ALA A 64 3.97 7.33 -23.95
N ASP A 65 4.95 6.51 -24.31
CA ASP A 65 4.78 5.37 -25.23
C ASP A 65 4.23 4.10 -24.54
N GLY A 66 4.05 4.14 -23.22
CA GLY A 66 3.43 3.08 -22.44
C GLY A 66 4.40 2.02 -21.89
N GLN A 67 5.71 2.26 -21.89
CA GLN A 67 6.67 1.37 -21.23
C GLN A 67 6.42 1.36 -19.71
N PRO A 68 6.02 0.21 -19.11
CA PRO A 68 5.70 0.16 -17.69
C PRO A 68 6.96 0.19 -16.82
N TYR A 69 6.81 0.79 -15.65
CA TYR A 69 7.82 0.81 -14.59
C TYR A 69 7.15 0.70 -13.22
N ILE A 70 7.70 -0.13 -12.34
CA ILE A 70 7.22 -0.33 -10.96
C ILE A 70 8.35 -0.15 -9.97
N GLN A 71 8.08 0.55 -8.87
CA GLN A 71 9.04 0.78 -7.80
C GLN A 71 8.37 0.59 -6.44
N HIS A 72 9.07 -0.08 -5.53
CA HIS A 72 8.66 -0.14 -4.13
C HIS A 72 8.82 1.23 -3.45
N ARG A 73 7.82 1.64 -2.67
CA ARG A 73 7.84 2.81 -1.78
C ARG A 73 7.53 2.32 -0.36
N GLY A 74 8.33 2.72 0.60
CA GLY A 74 8.16 2.30 2.00
C GLY A 74 8.50 3.42 2.97
N GLY A 75 7.93 3.33 4.15
CA GLY A 75 8.08 4.30 5.23
C GLY A 75 7.40 3.80 6.52
N PRO A 76 7.52 4.54 7.63
CA PRO A 76 6.76 4.24 8.85
C PRO A 76 5.25 4.23 8.57
N LYS A 77 4.48 3.46 9.33
CA LYS A 77 3.02 3.48 9.25
C LYS A 77 2.49 4.93 9.31
N GLY A 78 1.53 5.24 8.46
CA GLY A 78 0.94 6.58 8.33
C GLY A 78 1.78 7.57 7.52
N PHE A 79 2.79 7.12 6.77
CA PHE A 79 3.52 7.97 5.83
C PHE A 79 2.70 8.37 4.60
N ILE A 80 1.66 7.61 4.26
CA ILE A 80 0.64 8.00 3.29
C ILE A 80 -0.37 8.90 4.00
N LYS A 81 -0.51 10.14 3.55
CA LYS A 81 -1.47 11.12 4.06
C LYS A 81 -2.65 11.26 3.12
N LEU A 82 -3.84 11.39 3.67
CA LEU A 82 -5.04 11.73 2.93
C LEU A 82 -5.17 13.25 2.94
N LEU A 83 -5.24 13.87 1.76
CA LEU A 83 -5.45 15.32 1.65
C LEU A 83 -6.94 15.65 1.54
N ASP A 84 -7.70 14.80 0.86
CA ASP A 84 -9.15 14.89 0.72
C ASP A 84 -9.74 13.49 0.42
N LYS A 85 -11.01 13.42 0.03
CA LYS A 85 -11.72 12.17 -0.27
C LYS A 85 -11.22 11.42 -1.51
N ASN A 86 -10.38 12.01 -2.34
CA ASN A 86 -9.87 11.39 -3.57
C ASN A 86 -8.37 11.59 -3.75
N THR A 87 -7.69 12.27 -2.84
CA THR A 87 -6.27 12.61 -2.98
C THR A 87 -5.47 12.09 -1.81
N ILE A 88 -4.42 11.32 -2.11
CA ILE A 88 -3.39 10.94 -1.15
C ILE A 88 -2.06 11.58 -1.53
N ALA A 89 -1.19 11.72 -0.55
CA ALA A 89 0.12 12.32 -0.69
C ALA A 89 1.13 11.60 0.19
N PHE A 90 2.38 11.56 -0.24
CA PHE A 90 3.48 11.08 0.59
C PHE A 90 4.78 11.78 0.19
N ALA A 91 5.66 11.96 1.16
CA ALA A 91 7.03 12.40 0.88
C ALA A 91 7.77 11.29 0.15
N ASP A 92 8.44 11.64 -0.94
CA ASP A 92 9.40 10.78 -1.62
C ASP A 92 10.81 11.08 -1.10
N TYR A 93 11.51 10.02 -0.72
CA TYR A 93 12.80 10.14 -0.03
C TYR A 93 13.96 10.02 -1.01
N SER A 94 15.09 10.63 -0.66
CA SER A 94 16.31 10.51 -1.47
C SER A 94 16.75 9.06 -1.62
N GLY A 95 16.89 8.63 -2.87
CA GLY A 95 17.26 7.28 -3.25
C GLY A 95 18.45 7.21 -4.18
N ASN A 96 18.41 6.26 -5.13
CA ASN A 96 19.46 6.03 -6.13
C ASN A 96 19.46 7.04 -7.30
N ARG A 97 18.54 8.01 -7.29
CA ARG A 97 18.46 9.11 -8.27
C ARG A 97 18.28 8.67 -9.73
N GLN A 98 17.57 7.58 -9.97
CA GLN A 98 17.20 7.20 -11.34
C GLN A 98 16.11 8.11 -11.95
N TYR A 99 15.30 8.76 -11.11
CA TYR A 99 14.24 9.70 -11.52
C TYR A 99 13.20 9.17 -12.53
N ILE A 100 13.13 7.86 -12.76
CA ILE A 100 12.22 7.25 -13.74
C ILE A 100 10.75 7.59 -13.45
N THR A 101 10.31 7.47 -12.18
CA THR A 101 8.94 7.85 -11.79
C THR A 101 8.66 9.32 -12.11
N GLN A 102 9.58 10.24 -11.80
CA GLN A 102 9.39 11.67 -12.05
C GLN A 102 9.35 11.97 -13.56
N GLY A 103 10.27 11.38 -14.33
CA GLY A 103 10.28 11.48 -15.80
C GLY A 103 8.97 10.98 -16.42
N ASN A 104 8.55 9.76 -16.08
CA ASN A 104 7.28 9.19 -16.54
C ASN A 104 6.09 10.10 -16.22
N LEU A 105 5.98 10.58 -14.97
CA LEU A 105 4.84 11.42 -14.54
C LEU A 105 4.84 12.81 -15.18
N SER A 106 5.98 13.29 -15.68
CA SER A 106 6.07 14.57 -16.40
C SER A 106 5.41 14.52 -17.78
N GLU A 107 5.32 13.33 -18.39
CA GLU A 107 4.76 13.13 -19.73
C GLU A 107 3.47 12.29 -19.74
N ASN A 108 3.25 11.47 -18.71
CA ASN A 108 2.10 10.60 -18.55
C ASN A 108 1.68 10.54 -17.07
N PRO A 109 0.59 11.23 -16.66
CA PRO A 109 0.19 11.28 -15.27
C PRO A 109 -0.38 9.96 -14.75
N LYS A 110 -0.70 8.98 -15.62
CA LYS A 110 -1.36 7.73 -15.19
C LYS A 110 -0.45 6.93 -14.28
N ALA A 111 -0.98 6.58 -13.12
CA ALA A 111 -0.27 5.81 -12.11
C ALA A 111 -1.18 4.77 -11.45
N HIS A 112 -0.56 3.76 -10.86
CA HIS A 112 -1.27 2.72 -10.13
C HIS A 112 -0.52 2.35 -8.87
N ILE A 113 -1.21 2.36 -7.74
CA ILE A 113 -0.69 1.93 -6.45
C ILE A 113 -1.23 0.53 -6.15
N PHE A 114 -0.31 -0.37 -5.79
CA PHE A 114 -0.64 -1.71 -5.35
C PHE A 114 -0.11 -1.92 -3.93
N VAL A 115 -1.02 -2.18 -3.01
CA VAL A 115 -0.70 -2.34 -1.58
C VAL A 115 -1.02 -3.76 -1.15
N MET A 116 -0.08 -4.38 -0.44
CA MET A 116 -0.22 -5.73 0.12
C MET A 116 -0.35 -5.66 1.64
N ASP A 117 -1.30 -6.41 2.17
CA ASP A 117 -1.41 -6.72 3.60
C ASP A 117 -1.34 -8.23 3.75
N TYR A 118 -0.13 -8.74 3.94
CA TYR A 118 0.12 -10.18 4.03
C TYR A 118 -0.45 -10.78 5.32
N ALA A 119 -0.48 -10.03 6.42
CA ALA A 119 -0.97 -10.53 7.71
C ALA A 119 -2.45 -10.92 7.62
N HIS A 120 -3.26 -10.08 6.97
CA HIS A 120 -4.70 -10.33 6.76
C HIS A 120 -5.02 -10.91 5.38
N ARG A 121 -4.01 -11.16 4.54
CA ARG A 121 -4.15 -11.65 3.16
C ARG A 121 -5.05 -10.75 2.31
N ARG A 122 -4.89 -9.44 2.43
CA ARG A 122 -5.64 -8.43 1.67
C ARG A 122 -4.73 -7.73 0.68
N ARG A 123 -5.33 -7.18 -0.37
CA ARG A 123 -4.66 -6.28 -1.30
C ARG A 123 -5.61 -5.21 -1.79
N VAL A 124 -5.06 -4.02 -2.01
CA VAL A 124 -5.78 -2.89 -2.59
C VAL A 124 -5.08 -2.49 -3.89
N LYS A 125 -5.86 -2.35 -4.96
CA LYS A 125 -5.44 -1.76 -6.24
C LYS A 125 -6.06 -0.38 -6.34
N ILE A 126 -5.26 0.64 -6.61
CA ILE A 126 -5.70 2.02 -6.71
C ILE A 126 -5.20 2.57 -8.04
N TRP A 127 -6.12 2.91 -8.92
CA TRP A 127 -5.83 3.58 -10.18
C TRP A 127 -6.06 5.07 -10.04
N GLY A 128 -5.25 5.86 -10.73
CA GLY A 128 -5.37 7.30 -10.67
C GLY A 128 -4.32 8.01 -11.49
N GLU A 129 -4.15 9.28 -11.14
CA GLU A 129 -3.16 10.16 -11.72
C GLU A 129 -2.24 10.66 -10.62
N ALA A 130 -0.94 10.67 -10.90
CA ALA A 130 0.06 11.19 -9.98
C ALA A 130 0.84 12.33 -10.60
N ARG A 131 1.36 13.21 -9.75
CA ARG A 131 2.31 14.24 -10.12
C ARG A 131 3.31 14.47 -9.00
N VAL A 132 4.48 14.93 -9.38
CA VAL A 132 5.51 15.36 -8.45
C VAL A 132 5.29 16.83 -8.09
N VAL A 133 5.52 17.17 -6.83
CA VAL A 133 5.63 18.55 -6.33
C VAL A 133 7.06 18.72 -5.81
N GLU A 134 7.76 19.64 -6.44
CA GLU A 134 9.09 20.10 -6.06
C GLU A 134 8.98 21.46 -5.37
N ASP A 135 10.02 21.85 -4.63
CA ASP A 135 10.18 23.19 -4.03
C ASP A 135 9.05 23.68 -3.09
N ASP A 136 8.24 22.77 -2.55
CA ASP A 136 7.26 23.05 -1.49
C ASP A 136 7.73 22.49 -0.14
N GLU A 137 8.55 23.27 0.56
CA GLU A 137 9.11 22.87 1.85
C GLU A 137 8.02 22.67 2.92
N ALA A 138 6.97 23.48 2.88
CA ALA A 138 5.87 23.40 3.83
C ALA A 138 5.08 22.10 3.68
N LEU A 139 4.69 21.75 2.45
CA LEU A 139 4.02 20.48 2.15
C LEU A 139 4.92 19.30 2.46
N THR A 140 6.18 19.35 2.04
CA THR A 140 7.15 18.28 2.30
C THR A 140 7.27 18.01 3.80
N LYS A 141 7.44 19.07 4.61
CA LYS A 141 7.53 18.96 6.07
C LYS A 141 6.24 18.43 6.70
N ALA A 142 5.08 18.83 6.20
CA ALA A 142 3.78 18.35 6.69
C ALA A 142 3.57 16.85 6.41
N LEU A 143 4.17 16.32 5.34
CA LEU A 143 4.06 14.92 4.94
C LEU A 143 5.15 14.02 5.56
N MET A 144 6.23 14.59 6.10
CA MET A 144 7.30 13.82 6.74
C MET A 144 6.81 13.14 8.04
N PRO A 145 6.99 11.81 8.18
CA PRO A 145 6.68 11.13 9.43
C PRO A 145 7.56 11.62 10.58
N GLN A 146 6.98 11.79 11.77
CA GLN A 146 7.69 12.30 12.95
C GLN A 146 8.86 11.37 13.31
N GLY A 147 10.05 11.96 13.51
CA GLY A 147 11.25 11.22 13.91
C GLY A 147 11.84 10.30 12.82
N TYR A 148 11.32 10.34 11.59
CA TYR A 148 11.87 9.53 10.51
C TYR A 148 13.13 10.16 9.94
N LYS A 149 14.21 9.37 9.89
CA LYS A 149 15.56 9.85 9.55
C LYS A 149 15.80 10.01 8.05
N ALA A 150 14.85 9.60 7.20
CA ALA A 150 15.01 9.74 5.75
C ALA A 150 15.01 11.22 5.36
N ARG A 151 15.82 11.54 4.34
CA ARG A 151 15.84 12.87 3.74
C ARG A 151 14.70 12.95 2.71
N PRO A 152 13.73 13.86 2.86
CA PRO A 152 12.77 14.10 1.79
C PRO A 152 13.46 14.75 0.59
N GLU A 153 13.00 14.40 -0.61
CA GLU A 153 13.44 15.00 -1.87
C GLU A 153 12.31 15.79 -2.53
N GLN A 154 11.11 15.22 -2.54
CA GLN A 154 9.94 15.77 -3.23
C GLN A 154 8.65 15.18 -2.64
N VAL A 155 7.51 15.61 -3.14
CA VAL A 155 6.20 15.04 -2.76
C VAL A 155 5.55 14.40 -3.98
N ILE A 156 4.95 13.23 -3.79
CA ILE A 156 4.06 12.63 -4.78
C ILE A 156 2.63 12.86 -4.33
N LEU A 157 1.85 13.53 -5.18
CA LEU A 157 0.40 13.64 -5.06
C LEU A 157 -0.24 12.61 -5.98
N PHE A 158 -1.24 11.89 -5.47
CA PHE A 158 -1.96 10.87 -6.22
C PHE A 158 -3.46 11.12 -6.08
N ARG A 159 -4.12 11.44 -7.20
CA ARG A 159 -5.56 11.58 -7.31
C ARG A 159 -6.17 10.24 -7.76
N ILE A 160 -7.00 9.67 -6.92
CA ILE A 160 -7.68 8.40 -7.13
C ILE A 160 -8.78 8.56 -8.17
N ALA A 161 -8.75 7.70 -9.19
CA ALA A 161 -9.83 7.54 -10.15
C ALA A 161 -10.76 6.40 -9.73
N ALA A 162 -10.20 5.27 -9.30
CA ALA A 162 -10.96 4.14 -8.77
C ALA A 162 -10.06 3.24 -7.92
N TRP A 163 -10.66 2.44 -7.04
CA TRP A 163 -9.96 1.42 -6.29
C TRP A 163 -10.83 0.21 -5.98
N ASP A 164 -10.17 -0.94 -5.84
CA ASP A 164 -10.79 -2.23 -5.64
C ASP A 164 -9.96 -3.14 -4.74
N THR A 165 -10.66 -4.00 -4.00
CA THR A 165 -10.09 -5.05 -3.15
C THR A 165 -10.44 -6.40 -3.74
N ASN A 166 -9.45 -7.16 -4.19
CA ASN A 166 -9.69 -8.43 -4.86
C ASN A 166 -9.48 -9.64 -3.92
N CYS A 167 -9.91 -10.82 -4.36
CA CYS A 167 -9.91 -12.09 -3.65
C CYS A 167 -8.59 -12.38 -2.89
N PRO A 168 -8.66 -12.82 -1.62
CA PRO A 168 -7.49 -13.15 -0.78
C PRO A 168 -6.82 -14.49 -1.15
N GLN A 169 -7.39 -15.24 -2.09
CA GLN A 169 -6.86 -16.54 -2.51
C GLN A 169 -5.39 -16.43 -2.94
N HIS A 170 -4.61 -17.44 -2.53
CA HIS A 170 -3.19 -17.59 -2.83
C HIS A 170 -2.26 -16.48 -2.30
N ILE A 171 -2.75 -15.55 -1.46
CA ILE A 171 -1.86 -14.63 -0.74
C ILE A 171 -1.28 -15.38 0.46
N PRO A 172 0.06 -15.57 0.53
CA PRO A 172 0.68 -16.20 1.69
C PRO A 172 0.53 -15.29 2.91
N GLN A 173 0.38 -15.91 4.08
CA GLN A 173 0.43 -15.15 5.32
C GLN A 173 1.89 -14.85 5.68
N LYS A 174 2.19 -13.58 5.91
CA LYS A 174 3.50 -13.10 6.35
C LYS A 174 3.29 -12.05 7.44
N PHE A 175 4.27 -11.96 8.34
CA PHE A 175 4.27 -11.02 9.45
C PHE A 175 5.54 -10.18 9.38
N ASP A 176 5.45 -8.93 9.85
CA ASP A 176 6.60 -8.07 9.94
C ASP A 176 7.56 -8.59 11.03
N ALA A 177 8.86 -8.50 10.76
CA ALA A 177 9.88 -9.04 11.66
C ALA A 177 9.80 -8.41 13.07
N ALA A 178 9.42 -7.14 13.16
CA ALA A 178 9.24 -6.45 14.43
C ALA A 178 8.09 -7.05 15.27
N ASP A 179 6.96 -7.35 14.64
CA ASP A 179 5.81 -7.96 15.31
C ASP A 179 6.16 -9.38 15.81
N VAL A 180 6.87 -10.15 14.98
CA VAL A 180 7.37 -11.49 15.36
C VAL A 180 8.35 -11.40 16.52
N ALA A 181 9.30 -10.47 16.46
CA ALA A 181 10.29 -10.27 17.53
C ALA A 181 9.62 -9.88 18.86
N GLN A 182 8.60 -9.01 18.81
CA GLN A 182 7.84 -8.61 19.99
C GLN A 182 7.09 -9.82 20.59
N ALA A 183 6.41 -10.61 19.77
CA ALA A 183 5.69 -11.80 20.22
C ALA A 183 6.63 -12.83 20.87
N LEU A 184 7.83 -13.02 20.29
CA LEU A 184 8.86 -13.89 20.86
C LEU A 184 9.36 -13.35 22.20
N ALA A 185 9.65 -12.04 22.32
CA ALA A 185 10.10 -11.44 23.57
C ALA A 185 9.08 -11.60 24.72
N VAL A 186 7.79 -11.42 24.44
CA VAL A 186 6.72 -11.66 25.41
C VAL A 186 6.68 -13.12 25.86
N ARG A 187 6.81 -14.05 24.90
CA ARG A 187 6.82 -15.49 25.18
C ARG A 187 8.03 -15.88 26.02
N ASP A 188 9.22 -15.38 25.66
CA ASP A 188 10.46 -15.74 26.33
C ASP A 188 10.50 -15.19 27.76
N ALA A 189 9.94 -14.00 28.02
CA ALA A 189 9.74 -13.49 29.38
C ALA A 189 8.83 -14.41 30.22
N ARG A 190 7.75 -14.92 29.64
CA ARG A 190 6.86 -15.87 30.34
C ARG A 190 7.53 -17.22 30.58
N ILE A 191 8.37 -17.68 29.66
CA ILE A 191 9.16 -18.91 29.85
C ILE A 191 10.11 -18.73 31.04
N ALA A 192 10.86 -17.63 31.11
CA ALA A 192 11.76 -17.36 32.22
C ALA A 192 11.04 -17.31 33.59
N GLU A 193 9.86 -16.69 33.64
CA GLU A 193 9.02 -16.66 34.84
C GLU A 193 8.60 -18.07 35.28
N LEU A 194 8.09 -18.88 34.35
CA LEU A 194 7.66 -20.26 34.62
C LEU A 194 8.83 -21.17 35.01
N GLU A 195 10.00 -20.99 34.40
CA GLU A 195 11.21 -21.73 34.75
C GLU A 195 11.68 -21.40 36.17
N ALA A 196 11.59 -20.13 36.58
CA ALA A 196 11.88 -19.71 37.95
C ALA A 196 10.90 -20.32 38.96
N GLU A 197 9.59 -20.31 38.68
CA GLU A 197 8.58 -20.95 39.53
C GLU A 197 8.82 -22.47 39.67
N LEU A 198 9.13 -23.14 38.56
CA LEU A 198 9.41 -24.58 38.56
C LEU A 198 10.68 -24.92 39.35
N ALA A 199 11.73 -24.09 39.27
CA ALA A 199 12.93 -24.28 40.05
C ALA A 199 12.63 -24.24 41.55
N VAL A 200 11.85 -23.25 41.99
CA VAL A 200 11.39 -23.13 43.38
C VAL A 200 10.59 -24.36 43.82
N LEU A 201 9.61 -24.79 43.02
CA LEU A 201 8.76 -25.94 43.35
C LEU A 201 9.52 -27.27 43.41
N LYS A 202 10.57 -27.42 42.59
CA LYS A 202 11.41 -28.64 42.54
C LYS A 202 12.54 -28.63 43.57
N GLY A 203 12.70 -27.57 44.34
CA GLY A 203 13.84 -27.42 45.26
C GLY A 203 15.20 -27.37 44.55
N GLN A 204 15.21 -26.98 43.27
CA GLN A 204 16.44 -26.80 42.48
C GLN A 204 16.83 -25.32 42.50
N PRO A 205 18.13 -24.98 42.66
CA PRO A 205 18.56 -23.58 42.57
C PRO A 205 18.26 -23.04 41.15
N ALA A 206 17.73 -21.82 41.07
CA ALA A 206 17.42 -21.16 39.79
C ALA A 206 18.66 -21.13 38.89
N ALA A 207 18.49 -21.51 37.63
CA ALA A 207 19.59 -21.48 36.66
C ALA A 207 20.05 -20.03 36.45
N ALA A 208 21.36 -19.80 36.57
CA ALA A 208 21.96 -18.49 36.37
C ALA A 208 21.87 -18.07 34.89
N ASP A 209 21.55 -16.80 34.67
CA ASP A 209 21.46 -16.18 33.33
C ASP A 209 22.73 -16.43 32.50
N PRO A 210 22.60 -16.85 31.23
CA PRO A 210 23.72 -16.88 30.32
C PRO A 210 24.00 -15.45 29.81
N THR A 211 25.22 -14.97 30.09
CA THR A 211 25.83 -13.74 29.53
C THR A 211 25.91 -13.74 28.02
#